data_AF-A0A9X4AVC7-F1
#
_entry.id   AF-A0A9X4AVC7-F1
#
_cell.length_a   1.000
_cell.length_b   1.000
_cell.length_c   1.000
_cell.angle_alpha   90.00
_cell.angle_beta   90.00
_cell.angle_gamma   90.00
#
_symmetry.space_group_name_H-M   'P 1'
#
loop_
_entity.id
_entity.type
_entity.pdbx_description
1 polymer ?
#
loop_
_entity_poly.entity_id
_entity_poly.type
_entity_poly.pdbx_seq_one_letter_code
_entity_poly.pdbx_strand_id
1 'polypeptide(L)'
;MRIREIVLATLGLVSASFAYSTEASAQTTGVPAIAPRDETWGTVSHAMLGVGAGTVFLMPRVYYSDPEATVGWKGRWHFSMFAPAMTMAAATFLVDGPIRNALQYPRPGCSVDQTLVANTDSGCETFGGPSTHAFASWGATGVGTGIFLVDTIKYSKGRFNAGSFIGNIGVPLVASILTSVGRGVESPAVDEFGTQTLPYETSNQIIAGTFAGFFTGLLVGGAYALLQRPSCGYGNAIFCW
;
A
#
# COMPACT_ATOMS: atom_id res chain seq x y z
N MET A 1 -13.83 23.87 2.72
CA MET A 1 -13.65 22.95 3.86
C MET A 1 -12.45 23.43 4.65
N ARG A 2 -12.64 23.66 5.95
CA ARG A 2 -11.61 24.21 6.83
C ARG A 2 -10.67 23.08 7.25
N ILE A 3 -9.37 23.36 7.42
CA ILE A 3 -8.33 22.40 7.84
C ILE A 3 -8.77 21.51 9.02
N ARG A 4 -9.60 22.06 9.93
CA ARG A 4 -10.18 21.34 11.07
C ARG A 4 -11.08 20.16 10.68
N GLU A 5 -11.84 20.27 9.60
CA GLU A 5 -12.75 19.21 9.13
C GLU A 5 -11.96 18.05 8.53
N ILE A 6 -10.85 18.34 7.84
CA ILE A 6 -9.94 17.33 7.28
C ILE A 6 -9.21 16.57 8.40
N VAL A 7 -8.74 17.29 9.43
CA VAL A 7 -8.06 16.69 10.59
C VAL A 7 -9.01 15.82 11.42
N LEU A 8 -10.28 16.23 11.57
CA LEU A 8 -11.28 15.42 12.27
C LEU A 8 -11.67 14.17 11.47
N ALA A 9 -11.75 14.27 10.14
CA ALA A 9 -12.00 13.11 9.28
C ALA A 9 -10.84 12.10 9.32
N THR A 10 -9.58 12.57 9.33
CA THR A 10 -8.41 11.67 9.44
C THR A 10 -8.30 11.03 10.82
N LEU A 11 -8.59 11.77 11.90
CA LEU A 11 -8.65 11.21 13.25
C LEU A 11 -9.76 10.17 13.42
N GLY A 12 -10.93 10.39 12.80
CA GLY A 12 -12.04 9.42 12.81
C GLY A 12 -11.73 8.11 12.09
N LEU A 13 -10.96 8.16 10.99
CA LEU A 13 -10.50 6.96 10.28
C LEU A 13 -9.43 6.20 11.08
N VAL A 14 -8.55 6.92 11.79
CA VAL A 14 -7.52 6.33 12.65
C VAL A 14 -8.12 5.67 13.89
N SER A 15 -9.11 6.28 14.55
CA SER A 15 -9.76 5.69 15.73
C SER A 15 -10.56 4.42 15.40
N ALA A 16 -11.16 4.34 14.20
CA ALA A 16 -11.80 3.12 13.71
C ALA A 16 -10.80 1.96 13.47
N SER A 17 -9.52 2.27 13.29
CA SER A 17 -8.45 1.28 13.05
C SER A 17 -8.02 0.56 14.34
N PHE A 18 -8.18 1.20 15.51
CA PHE A 18 -7.75 0.65 16.81
C PHE A 18 -8.83 -0.17 17.52
N ALA A 19 -10.05 -0.22 17.01
CA ALA A 19 -11.15 -1.01 17.59
C ALA A 19 -11.12 -2.50 17.22
N TYR A 20 -10.18 -2.93 16.35
CA TYR A 20 -10.00 -4.33 15.94
C TYR A 20 -8.69 -4.86 16.51
N SER A 21 -8.71 -5.35 17.75
CA SER A 21 -7.65 -6.19 18.30
C SER A 21 -7.80 -7.61 17.74
N THR A 22 -6.84 -8.07 16.94
CA THR A 22 -6.70 -9.49 16.61
C THR A 22 -6.03 -10.22 17.79
N GLU A 23 -6.66 -11.29 18.26
CA GLU A 23 -6.08 -12.18 19.28
C GLU A 23 -4.84 -12.93 18.74
N ALA A 24 -3.94 -13.29 19.65
CA ALA A 24 -2.72 -14.03 19.34
C ALA A 24 -3.05 -15.47 18.90
N SER A 25 -2.53 -15.91 17.75
CA SER A 25 -2.70 -17.28 17.25
C SER A 25 -1.89 -18.27 18.10
N ALA A 26 -2.57 -19.24 18.71
CA ALA A 26 -1.92 -20.45 19.18
C ALA A 26 -1.59 -21.33 17.97
N GLN A 27 -0.31 -21.71 17.80
CA GLN A 27 0.12 -22.69 16.80
C GLN A 27 -0.58 -24.02 17.09
N THR A 28 -1.43 -24.47 16.18
CA THR A 28 -1.94 -25.85 16.16
C THR A 28 -1.30 -26.60 15.01
N THR A 29 -0.09 -27.10 15.23
CA THR A 29 0.55 -28.09 14.37
C THR A 29 -0.26 -29.39 14.38
N GLY A 30 -1.00 -29.68 13.31
CA GLY A 30 -1.53 -31.04 13.07
C GLY A 30 -2.84 -31.20 12.30
N VAL A 31 -3.52 -30.14 11.88
CA VAL A 31 -4.72 -30.26 11.02
C VAL A 31 -4.35 -29.86 9.59
N PRO A 32 -4.68 -30.68 8.56
CA PRO A 32 -4.43 -30.28 7.18
C PRO A 32 -5.19 -29.00 6.85
N ALA A 33 -4.50 -28.04 6.24
CA ALA A 33 -5.10 -26.78 5.83
C ALA A 33 -6.25 -27.05 4.85
N ILE A 34 -7.38 -26.36 5.04
CA ILE A 34 -8.55 -26.49 4.16
C ILE A 34 -8.22 -25.96 2.77
N ALA A 35 -7.46 -24.87 2.72
CA ALA A 35 -7.01 -24.25 1.48
C ALA A 35 -5.54 -23.81 1.62
N PRO A 36 -4.57 -24.73 1.44
CA PRO A 36 -3.15 -24.44 1.61
C PRO A 36 -2.68 -23.36 0.63
N ARG A 37 -1.72 -22.53 1.06
CA ARG A 37 -1.16 -21.42 0.27
C ARG A 37 0.35 -21.58 0.10
N ASP A 38 0.89 -21.01 -0.97
CA ASP A 38 2.34 -20.99 -1.20
C ASP A 38 3.02 -19.84 -0.45
N GLU A 39 3.69 -20.17 0.64
CA GLU A 39 4.46 -19.23 1.49
C GLU A 39 5.55 -18.46 0.73
N THR A 40 6.09 -19.02 -0.36
CA THR A 40 7.06 -18.33 -1.21
C THR A 40 6.42 -17.12 -1.86
N TRP A 41 5.24 -17.30 -2.44
CA TRP A 41 4.47 -16.21 -3.06
C TRP A 41 3.92 -15.25 -2.01
N GLY A 42 3.56 -15.75 -0.83
CA GLY A 42 3.27 -14.94 0.34
C GLY A 42 4.42 -13.97 0.64
N THR A 43 5.63 -14.51 0.82
CA THR A 43 6.85 -13.76 1.11
C THR A 43 7.17 -12.74 0.00
N VAL A 44 7.10 -13.15 -1.27
CA VAL A 44 7.34 -12.27 -2.42
C VAL A 44 6.35 -11.10 -2.39
N SER A 45 5.08 -11.35 -2.14
CA SER A 45 4.05 -10.29 -2.12
C SER A 45 4.29 -9.29 -0.99
N HIS A 46 4.70 -9.74 0.20
CA HIS A 46 5.05 -8.88 1.35
C HIS A 46 6.31 -8.07 1.09
N ALA A 47 7.37 -8.70 0.57
CA ALA A 47 8.62 -8.04 0.27
C ALA A 47 8.42 -6.94 -0.79
N MET A 48 7.67 -7.23 -1.85
CA MET A 48 7.40 -6.26 -2.91
C MET A 48 6.51 -5.11 -2.42
N LEU A 49 5.49 -5.38 -1.59
CA LEU A 49 4.73 -4.32 -0.94
C LEU A 49 5.65 -3.40 -0.13
N GLY A 50 6.54 -3.98 0.68
CA GLY A 50 7.51 -3.24 1.47
C GLY A 50 8.46 -2.40 0.63
N VAL A 51 8.96 -2.94 -0.50
CA VAL A 51 9.82 -2.21 -1.45
C VAL A 51 9.06 -1.06 -2.10
N GLY A 52 7.83 -1.28 -2.56
CA GLY A 52 7.03 -0.26 -3.23
C GLY A 52 6.66 0.89 -2.28
N ALA A 53 6.12 0.56 -1.10
CA ALA A 53 5.79 1.54 -0.08
C ALA A 53 7.04 2.25 0.46
N GLY A 54 8.09 1.48 0.78
CA GLY A 54 9.34 2.01 1.28
C GLY A 54 9.99 2.98 0.31
N THR A 55 10.01 2.67 -0.98
CA THR A 55 10.60 3.57 -1.99
C THR A 55 9.89 4.92 -2.03
N VAL A 56 8.55 4.95 -2.00
CA VAL A 56 7.79 6.21 -2.11
C VAL A 56 7.87 7.04 -0.83
N PHE A 57 7.68 6.42 0.34
CA PHE A 57 7.63 7.13 1.61
C PHE A 57 9.02 7.46 2.17
N LEU A 58 10.05 6.73 1.75
CA LEU A 58 11.43 6.93 2.16
C LEU A 58 12.31 7.39 0.99
N MET A 59 11.80 8.16 0.03
CA MET A 59 12.71 8.84 -0.89
C MET A 59 12.61 10.35 -0.74
N PRO A 60 13.71 11.07 -1.01
CA PRO A 60 13.63 12.51 -1.07
C PRO A 60 12.74 12.94 -2.25
N ARG A 61 11.98 14.01 -2.07
CA ARG A 61 11.32 14.68 -3.19
C ARG A 61 12.36 15.39 -4.02
N VAL A 62 12.42 15.04 -5.30
CA VAL A 62 13.38 15.59 -6.26
C VAL A 62 12.68 16.58 -7.18
N TYR A 63 13.17 17.82 -7.21
CA TYR A 63 12.61 18.91 -8.00
C TYR A 63 13.71 19.80 -8.57
N TYR A 64 13.41 20.55 -9.64
CA TYR A 64 14.30 21.60 -10.15
C TYR A 64 14.12 22.88 -9.34
N SER A 65 15.19 23.39 -8.72
CA SER A 65 15.13 24.65 -7.98
C SER A 65 15.49 25.83 -8.87
N ASP A 66 14.63 26.84 -8.90
CA ASP A 66 14.91 28.15 -9.50
C ASP A 66 15.54 29.14 -8.50
N PRO A 67 16.24 30.19 -8.96
CA PRO A 67 17.58 30.51 -8.48
C PRO A 67 17.64 31.69 -7.50
N GLU A 68 18.27 31.46 -6.36
CA GLU A 68 19.13 32.47 -5.73
C GLU A 68 20.50 31.90 -5.31
N ALA A 69 20.72 30.56 -5.31
CA ALA A 69 21.98 30.00 -4.80
C ALA A 69 22.51 28.72 -5.47
N THR A 70 21.79 28.02 -6.37
CA THR A 70 22.31 26.78 -7.02
C THR A 70 21.49 26.41 -8.25
N VAL A 71 22.14 26.30 -9.42
CA VAL A 71 21.55 25.77 -10.66
C VAL A 71 21.53 24.24 -10.58
N GLY A 72 20.37 23.60 -10.68
CA GLY A 72 20.30 22.13 -10.68
C GLY A 72 19.01 21.53 -10.10
N TRP A 73 19.07 20.24 -9.80
CA TRP A 73 18.01 19.51 -9.07
C TRP A 73 18.38 19.41 -7.59
N LYS A 74 17.37 19.40 -6.72
CA LYS A 74 17.53 19.20 -5.27
C LYS A 74 16.65 18.04 -4.84
N GLY A 75 17.21 17.17 -4.01
CA GLY A 75 16.47 16.13 -3.28
C GLY A 75 16.35 16.53 -1.82
N ARG A 76 15.12 16.57 -1.29
CA ARG A 76 14.86 16.87 0.13
C ARG A 76 13.96 15.82 0.75
N TRP A 77 14.30 15.40 1.96
CA TRP A 77 13.47 14.51 2.77
C TRP A 77 12.43 15.33 3.52
N HIS A 78 11.23 14.78 3.72
CA HIS A 78 10.14 15.48 4.39
C HIS A 78 9.59 14.61 5.51
N PHE A 79 9.70 15.06 6.76
CA PHE A 79 9.04 14.38 7.89
C PHE A 79 7.52 14.39 7.73
N SER A 80 6.96 15.40 7.07
CA SER A 80 5.55 15.42 6.67
C SER A 80 5.13 14.26 5.75
N MET A 81 6.04 13.49 5.15
CA MET A 81 5.70 12.22 4.46
C MET A 81 5.13 11.16 5.41
N PHE A 82 5.29 11.32 6.71
CA PHE A 82 4.64 10.46 7.69
C PHE A 82 3.10 10.58 7.64
N ALA A 83 2.57 11.77 7.33
CA ALA A 83 1.12 11.97 7.24
C ALA A 83 0.47 11.15 6.09
N PRO A 84 0.94 11.22 4.83
CA PRO A 84 0.41 10.36 3.78
C PRO A 84 0.70 8.87 4.04
N ALA A 85 1.85 8.51 4.65
CA ALA A 85 2.14 7.13 5.03
C ALA A 85 1.11 6.56 6.02
N MET A 86 0.84 7.30 7.10
CA MET A 86 -0.18 6.91 8.10
C MET A 86 -1.59 6.90 7.52
N THR A 87 -1.89 7.83 6.61
CA THR A 87 -3.19 7.85 5.92
C THR A 87 -3.39 6.59 5.08
N MET A 88 -2.37 6.17 4.33
CA MET A 88 -2.43 4.94 3.54
C MET A 88 -2.46 3.68 4.41
N ALA A 89 -1.73 3.67 5.53
CA ALA A 89 -1.79 2.58 6.50
C ALA A 89 -3.20 2.43 7.08
N ALA A 90 -3.80 3.53 7.54
CA ALA A 90 -5.18 3.52 8.05
C ALA A 90 -6.20 3.07 6.99
N ALA A 91 -6.08 3.59 5.75
CA ALA A 91 -6.94 3.15 4.65
C ALA A 91 -6.78 1.64 4.35
N THR A 92 -5.56 1.12 4.46
CA THR A 92 -5.27 -0.30 4.29
C THR A 92 -5.90 -1.15 5.40
N PHE A 93 -5.84 -0.70 6.66
CA PHE A 93 -6.50 -1.40 7.77
C PHE A 93 -8.03 -1.40 7.65
N LEU A 94 -8.62 -0.34 7.09
CA LEU A 94 -10.05 -0.31 6.80
C LEU A 94 -10.43 -1.32 5.71
N VAL A 95 -9.58 -1.49 4.71
CA VAL A 95 -9.74 -2.56 3.73
C VAL A 95 -9.66 -3.93 4.39
N ASP A 96 -8.63 -4.13 5.23
CA ASP A 96 -8.33 -5.44 5.80
C ASP A 96 -9.36 -5.93 6.82
N GLY A 97 -9.89 -5.01 7.64
CA GLY A 97 -10.90 -5.33 8.65
C GLY A 97 -12.33 -5.09 8.14
N PRO A 98 -12.89 -3.88 8.35
CA PRO A 98 -14.32 -3.65 8.21
C PRO A 98 -14.84 -3.88 6.78
N ILE A 99 -14.10 -3.49 5.74
CA ILE A 99 -14.59 -3.62 4.35
C ILE A 99 -14.64 -5.09 3.93
N ARG A 100 -13.58 -5.86 4.18
CA ARG A 100 -13.56 -7.31 3.91
C ARG A 100 -14.66 -8.05 4.66
N ASN A 101 -14.85 -7.74 5.94
CA ASN A 101 -15.87 -8.36 6.77
C ASN A 101 -17.30 -7.99 6.34
N ALA A 102 -17.51 -6.80 5.80
CA ALA A 102 -18.81 -6.37 5.28
C ALA A 102 -19.15 -7.03 3.94
N LEU A 103 -18.16 -7.23 3.06
CA LEU A 103 -18.37 -7.78 1.73
C LEU A 103 -18.38 -9.31 1.69
N GLN A 104 -17.74 -9.95 2.68
CA GLN A 104 -17.73 -11.40 2.87
C GLN A 104 -17.30 -12.20 1.63
N TYR A 105 -16.40 -11.66 0.81
CA TYR A 105 -15.88 -12.38 -0.35
C TYR A 105 -14.84 -13.42 0.09
N PRO A 106 -15.15 -14.72 0.03
CA PRO A 106 -14.23 -15.75 0.49
C PRO A 106 -12.99 -15.84 -0.41
N ARG A 107 -11.89 -16.36 0.14
CA ARG A 107 -10.69 -16.68 -0.63
C ARG A 107 -10.92 -17.92 -1.52
N PRO A 108 -10.11 -18.12 -2.56
CA PRO A 108 -10.16 -19.35 -3.36
C PRO A 108 -10.10 -20.60 -2.47
N GLY A 109 -11.04 -21.54 -2.66
CA GLY A 109 -11.12 -22.78 -1.89
C GLY A 109 -11.81 -22.69 -0.52
N CYS A 110 -12.29 -21.51 -0.12
CA CYS A 110 -12.98 -21.30 1.16
C CYS A 110 -14.47 -21.02 0.96
N SER A 111 -15.30 -21.44 1.92
CA SER A 111 -16.69 -20.98 2.05
C SER A 111 -16.82 -19.83 3.04
N VAL A 112 -17.94 -19.08 2.97
CA VAL A 112 -18.23 -18.00 3.93
C VAL A 112 -18.29 -18.54 5.35
N ASP A 113 -18.95 -19.68 5.56
CA ASP A 113 -19.08 -20.31 6.89
C ASP A 113 -17.72 -20.69 7.47
N GLN A 114 -16.81 -21.24 6.65
CA GLN A 114 -15.45 -21.57 7.07
C GLN A 114 -14.66 -20.32 7.48
N THR A 115 -14.85 -19.21 6.77
CA THR A 115 -14.18 -17.95 7.09
C THR A 115 -14.77 -17.25 8.32
N LEU A 116 -16.08 -17.37 8.56
CA LEU A 116 -16.69 -16.85 9.78
C LEU A 116 -16.25 -17.61 11.04
N VAL A 117 -15.97 -18.91 10.91
CA VAL A 117 -15.42 -19.73 12.00
C VAL A 117 -13.94 -19.38 12.25
N ALA A 118 -13.23 -18.90 11.22
CA ALA A 118 -11.84 -18.43 11.29
C ALA A 118 -10.89 -19.45 11.94
N ASN A 119 -10.97 -20.72 11.54
CA ASN A 119 -10.09 -21.77 12.04
C ASN A 119 -8.62 -21.40 11.75
N THR A 120 -7.79 -21.40 12.80
CA THR A 120 -6.35 -21.15 12.69
C THR A 120 -5.69 -22.13 11.73
N ASP A 121 -4.74 -21.65 10.94
CA ASP A 121 -3.93 -22.43 9.99
C ASP A 121 -4.74 -23.17 8.90
N SER A 122 -5.98 -22.73 8.65
CA SER A 122 -6.84 -23.31 7.61
C SER A 122 -6.64 -22.72 6.23
N GLY A 123 -5.98 -21.54 6.12
CA GLY A 123 -5.88 -20.74 4.90
C GLY A 123 -7.18 -20.01 4.53
N CYS A 124 -8.18 -20.05 5.42
CA CYS A 124 -9.51 -19.46 5.28
C CYS A 124 -9.87 -18.49 6.41
N GLU A 125 -8.89 -18.03 7.19
CA GLU A 125 -9.06 -17.22 8.41
C GLU A 125 -9.69 -15.85 8.15
N THR A 126 -9.54 -15.33 6.94
CA THR A 126 -9.98 -13.99 6.56
C THR A 126 -10.58 -13.98 5.16
N PHE A 127 -11.52 -13.07 4.93
CA PHE A 127 -12.05 -12.80 3.59
C PHE A 127 -10.94 -12.29 2.66
N GLY A 128 -11.06 -12.60 1.38
CA GLY A 128 -10.05 -12.25 0.36
C GLY A 128 -10.30 -10.92 -0.34
N GLY A 129 -11.56 -10.46 -0.38
CA GLY A 129 -11.98 -9.34 -1.21
C GLY A 129 -12.39 -8.07 -0.45
N PRO A 130 -11.88 -6.88 -0.82
CA PRO A 130 -10.87 -6.61 -1.83
C PRO A 130 -9.45 -6.93 -1.32
N SER A 131 -8.48 -7.08 -2.22
CA SER A 131 -7.09 -7.39 -1.87
C SER A 131 -6.42 -6.25 -1.09
N THR A 132 -6.09 -6.47 0.19
CA THR A 132 -5.34 -5.53 1.04
C THR A 132 -3.94 -5.30 0.49
N HIS A 133 -3.25 -6.36 0.05
CA HIS A 133 -1.92 -6.27 -0.53
C HIS A 133 -1.91 -5.47 -1.83
N ALA A 134 -2.89 -5.71 -2.72
CA ALA A 134 -3.02 -4.92 -3.94
C ALA A 134 -3.40 -3.48 -3.61
N PHE A 135 -4.33 -3.24 -2.67
CA PHE A 135 -4.71 -1.90 -2.23
C PHE A 135 -3.51 -1.11 -1.71
N ALA A 136 -2.72 -1.70 -0.81
CA ALA A 136 -1.56 -1.05 -0.21
C ALA A 136 -0.45 -0.76 -1.23
N SER A 137 -0.08 -1.75 -2.04
CA SER A 137 1.00 -1.61 -3.02
C SER A 137 0.63 -0.63 -4.14
N TRP A 138 -0.55 -0.78 -4.76
CA TRP A 138 -1.04 0.17 -5.76
C TRP A 138 -1.34 1.53 -5.15
N GLY A 139 -1.73 1.59 -3.88
CA GLY A 139 -1.81 2.81 -3.08
C GLY A 139 -0.49 3.56 -3.01
N ALA A 140 0.61 2.88 -2.72
CA ALA A 140 1.95 3.48 -2.77
C ALA A 140 2.29 3.99 -4.18
N THR A 141 2.00 3.21 -5.22
CA THR A 141 2.17 3.65 -6.63
C THR A 141 1.35 4.89 -6.94
N GLY A 142 0.11 4.95 -6.47
CA GLY A 142 -0.75 6.12 -6.58
C GLY A 142 -0.15 7.35 -5.88
N VAL A 143 0.29 7.20 -4.62
CA VAL A 143 0.92 8.29 -3.86
C VAL A 143 2.12 8.84 -4.61
N GLY A 144 3.04 7.99 -5.03
CA GLY A 144 4.21 8.42 -5.77
C GLY A 144 3.85 9.09 -7.09
N THR A 145 2.91 8.52 -7.86
CA THR A 145 2.40 9.14 -9.09
C THR A 145 1.84 10.54 -8.83
N GLY A 146 1.05 10.72 -7.77
CA GLY A 146 0.48 12.02 -7.40
C GLY A 146 1.55 13.04 -7.04
N ILE A 147 2.56 12.63 -6.28
CA ILE A 147 3.71 13.48 -5.93
C ILE A 147 4.48 13.88 -7.18
N PHE A 148 4.83 12.90 -8.03
CA PHE A 148 5.59 13.14 -9.25
C PHE A 148 4.89 14.12 -10.19
N LEU A 149 3.58 13.95 -10.40
CA LEU A 149 2.80 14.83 -11.28
C LEU A 149 2.79 16.28 -10.75
N VAL A 150 2.52 16.46 -9.46
CA VAL A 150 2.50 17.80 -8.86
C VAL A 150 3.90 18.43 -8.87
N ASP A 151 4.94 17.68 -8.51
CA ASP A 151 6.32 18.17 -8.50
C ASP A 151 6.85 18.52 -9.88
N THR A 152 6.46 17.74 -10.89
CA THR A 152 6.84 18.01 -12.27
C THR A 152 6.12 19.25 -12.80
N ILE A 153 4.79 19.31 -12.67
CA ILE A 153 3.97 20.37 -13.27
C ILE A 153 4.16 21.70 -12.53
N LYS A 154 4.03 21.70 -11.20
CA LYS A 154 3.97 22.92 -10.39
C LYS A 154 5.36 23.43 -9.99
N TYR A 155 6.21 22.55 -9.46
CA TYR A 155 7.46 22.97 -8.83
C TYR A 155 8.68 22.86 -9.75
N SER A 156 8.61 22.05 -10.80
CA SER A 156 9.68 21.88 -11.79
C SER A 156 9.38 22.54 -13.14
N LYS A 157 8.30 23.33 -13.25
CA LYS A 157 7.87 24.01 -14.49
C LYS A 157 7.75 23.06 -15.69
N GLY A 158 7.28 21.84 -15.47
CA GLY A 158 7.14 20.80 -16.48
C GLY A 158 8.42 20.04 -16.83
N ARG A 159 9.56 20.35 -16.18
CA ARG A 159 10.82 19.64 -16.44
C ARG A 159 10.80 18.25 -15.81
N PHE A 160 10.94 17.24 -16.65
CA PHE A 160 10.99 15.84 -16.23
C PHE A 160 12.30 15.51 -15.51
N ASN A 161 12.22 14.78 -14.39
CA ASN A 161 13.37 14.26 -13.67
C ASN A 161 13.31 12.73 -13.60
N ALA A 162 14.29 12.04 -14.19
CA ALA A 162 14.31 10.59 -14.28
C ALA A 162 14.41 9.90 -12.91
N GLY A 163 15.21 10.45 -11.97
CA GLY A 163 15.31 9.91 -10.62
C GLY A 163 13.99 10.00 -9.86
N SER A 164 13.32 11.15 -9.95
CA SER A 164 11.98 11.36 -9.38
C SER A 164 10.96 10.40 -9.98
N PHE A 165 10.97 10.21 -11.30
CA PHE A 165 10.07 9.28 -11.99
C PHE A 165 10.30 7.82 -11.57
N ILE A 166 11.55 7.37 -11.55
CA ILE A 166 11.90 5.98 -11.18
C ILE A 166 11.47 5.70 -9.74
N GLY A 167 11.75 6.60 -8.80
CA GLY A 167 11.40 6.41 -7.39
C GLY A 167 9.90 6.53 -7.10
N ASN A 168 9.21 7.50 -7.71
CA ASN A 168 7.77 7.72 -7.48
C ASN A 168 6.87 6.76 -8.26
N ILE A 169 7.30 6.29 -9.43
CA ILE A 169 6.45 5.54 -10.36
C ILE A 169 7.09 4.20 -10.71
N GLY A 170 8.32 4.20 -11.23
CA GLY A 170 8.94 2.99 -11.78
C GLY A 170 9.02 1.83 -10.79
N VAL A 171 9.75 2.02 -9.68
CA VAL A 171 9.91 1.01 -8.63
C VAL A 171 8.59 0.59 -8.00
N PRO A 172 7.72 1.51 -7.51
CA PRO A 172 6.47 1.10 -6.88
C PRO A 172 5.51 0.42 -7.85
N LEU A 173 5.48 0.81 -9.13
CA LEU A 173 4.67 0.13 -10.16
C LEU A 173 5.11 -1.31 -10.35
N VAL A 174 6.40 -1.55 -10.55
CA VAL A 174 6.94 -2.92 -10.71
C VAL A 174 6.68 -3.75 -9.46
N ALA A 175 6.91 -3.17 -8.28
CA ALA A 175 6.62 -3.81 -7.01
C ALA A 175 5.13 -4.17 -6.88
N SER A 176 4.21 -3.28 -7.27
CA SER A 176 2.76 -3.53 -7.20
C SER A 176 2.29 -4.62 -8.16
N ILE A 177 2.90 -4.69 -9.36
CA ILE A 177 2.67 -5.78 -10.30
C ILE A 177 3.10 -7.10 -9.67
N LEU A 178 4.32 -7.18 -9.11
CA LEU A 178 4.82 -8.40 -8.47
C LEU A 178 4.01 -8.79 -7.21
N THR A 179 3.57 -7.81 -6.42
CA THR A 179 2.62 -8.05 -5.33
C THR A 179 1.35 -8.69 -5.88
N SER A 180 0.74 -8.10 -6.92
CA SER A 180 -0.51 -8.62 -7.52
C SER A 180 -0.33 -10.04 -8.08
N VAL A 181 0.79 -10.31 -8.75
CA VAL A 181 1.15 -11.66 -9.24
C VAL A 181 1.27 -12.63 -8.07
N GLY A 182 2.02 -12.28 -7.02
CA GLY A 182 2.18 -13.15 -5.85
C GLY A 182 0.87 -13.43 -5.10
N ARG A 183 -0.16 -12.61 -5.27
CA ARG A 183 -1.49 -12.88 -4.69
C ARG A 183 -2.36 -13.78 -5.58
N GLY A 184 -2.20 -13.71 -6.90
CA GLY A 184 -3.12 -14.34 -7.86
C GLY A 184 -2.57 -15.54 -8.61
N VAL A 185 -1.26 -15.84 -8.50
CA VAL A 185 -0.64 -16.95 -9.23
C VAL A 185 -0.97 -18.29 -8.57
N GLU A 186 -1.36 -19.26 -9.41
CA GLU A 186 -1.46 -20.66 -9.02
C GLU A 186 -0.06 -21.26 -8.95
N SER A 187 0.27 -21.89 -7.83
CA SER A 187 1.58 -22.52 -7.65
C SER A 187 1.46 -24.03 -7.85
N PRO A 188 2.42 -24.66 -8.58
CA PRO A 188 2.50 -26.12 -8.61
C PRO A 188 2.99 -26.72 -7.28
N ALA A 189 3.33 -25.89 -6.29
CA ALA A 189 3.73 -26.33 -4.97
C ALA A 189 2.60 -27.11 -4.28
N VAL A 190 3.00 -28.12 -3.51
CA VAL A 190 2.12 -28.90 -2.66
C VAL A 190 2.46 -28.60 -1.20
N ASP A 191 1.46 -28.68 -0.33
CA ASP A 191 1.66 -28.62 1.12
C ASP A 191 2.35 -29.89 1.65
N GLU A 192 2.60 -29.92 2.96
CA GLU A 192 3.21 -31.06 3.67
C GLU A 192 2.41 -32.38 3.48
N PHE A 193 1.14 -32.28 3.12
CA PHE A 193 0.22 -33.41 2.92
C PHE A 193 0.02 -33.78 1.43
N GLY A 194 0.74 -33.14 0.51
CA GLY A 194 0.65 -33.41 -0.94
C GLY A 194 -0.55 -32.75 -1.63
N THR A 195 -1.24 -31.82 -0.97
CA THR A 195 -2.37 -31.06 -1.50
C THR A 195 -1.85 -29.88 -2.30
N GLN A 196 -2.42 -29.63 -3.49
CA GLN A 196 -2.04 -28.47 -4.30
C GLN A 196 -2.36 -27.16 -3.57
N THR A 197 -1.38 -26.26 -3.57
CA THR A 197 -1.56 -24.91 -3.04
C THR A 197 -2.45 -24.08 -3.96
N LEU A 198 -3.30 -23.26 -3.35
CA LEU A 198 -4.25 -22.40 -4.04
C LEU A 198 -3.78 -20.93 -3.98
N PRO A 199 -4.13 -20.10 -4.97
CA PRO A 199 -3.82 -18.68 -4.95
C PRO A 199 -4.43 -18.00 -3.73
N TYR A 200 -3.79 -16.93 -3.24
CA TYR A 200 -4.27 -16.22 -2.07
C TYR A 200 -5.59 -15.49 -2.35
N GLU A 201 -5.72 -14.88 -3.53
CA GLU A 201 -6.83 -14.01 -3.93
C GLU A 201 -7.20 -14.23 -5.41
N THR A 202 -8.49 -14.05 -5.73
CA THR A 202 -8.95 -14.10 -7.13
C THR A 202 -8.59 -12.81 -7.88
N SER A 203 -8.56 -12.86 -9.21
CA SER A 203 -8.29 -11.68 -10.05
C SER A 203 -9.26 -10.53 -9.76
N ASN A 204 -10.53 -10.80 -9.48
CA ASN A 204 -11.51 -9.75 -9.15
C ASN A 204 -11.20 -9.06 -7.81
N GLN A 205 -10.76 -9.83 -6.81
CA GLN A 205 -10.35 -9.28 -5.51
C GLN A 205 -9.10 -8.41 -5.64
N ILE A 206 -8.15 -8.84 -6.47
CA ILE A 206 -6.92 -8.09 -6.78
C ILE A 206 -7.26 -6.80 -7.53
N ILE A 207 -8.03 -6.87 -8.62
CA ILE A 207 -8.42 -5.71 -9.43
C ILE A 207 -9.17 -4.66 -8.59
N ALA A 208 -10.10 -5.10 -7.73
CA ALA A 208 -10.81 -4.20 -6.84
C ALA A 208 -9.85 -3.47 -5.88
N GLY A 209 -8.89 -4.18 -5.30
CA GLY A 209 -7.83 -3.59 -4.47
C GLY A 209 -6.94 -2.64 -5.26
N THR A 210 -6.49 -3.03 -6.45
CA THR A 210 -5.62 -2.24 -7.34
C THR A 210 -6.21 -0.87 -7.65
N PHE A 211 -7.43 -0.80 -8.19
CA PHE A 211 -8.02 0.47 -8.58
C PHE A 211 -8.35 1.35 -7.37
N ALA A 212 -8.95 0.77 -6.33
CA ALA A 212 -9.26 1.51 -5.11
C ALA A 212 -7.98 2.07 -4.46
N GLY A 213 -6.93 1.25 -4.39
CA GLY A 213 -5.62 1.62 -3.86
C GLY A 213 -4.99 2.75 -4.68
N PHE A 214 -4.83 2.55 -5.99
CA PHE A 214 -4.19 3.51 -6.88
C PHE A 214 -4.83 4.89 -6.79
N PHE A 215 -6.16 4.99 -6.92
CA PHE A 215 -6.83 6.29 -6.89
C PHE A 215 -6.82 6.94 -5.50
N THR A 216 -6.96 6.15 -4.43
CA THR A 216 -6.80 6.67 -3.06
C THR A 216 -5.41 7.23 -2.85
N GLY A 217 -4.38 6.48 -3.25
CA GLY A 217 -2.99 6.91 -3.19
C GLY A 217 -2.74 8.16 -4.02
N LEU A 218 -3.24 8.21 -5.26
CA LEU A 218 -3.10 9.36 -6.16
C LEU A 218 -3.63 10.65 -5.53
N LEU A 219 -4.81 10.57 -4.91
CA LEU A 219 -5.41 11.70 -4.19
C LEU A 219 -4.58 12.10 -2.97
N VAL A 220 -4.14 11.14 -2.16
CA VAL A 220 -3.33 11.39 -0.96
C VAL A 220 -1.99 12.02 -1.33
N GLY A 221 -1.26 11.44 -2.28
CA GLY A 221 0.03 11.94 -2.75
C GLY A 221 -0.08 13.29 -3.44
N GLY A 222 -1.09 13.47 -4.29
CA GLY A 222 -1.38 14.75 -4.94
C GLY A 222 -1.72 15.85 -3.93
N ALA A 223 -2.59 15.56 -2.96
CA ALA A 223 -2.95 16.50 -1.89
C ALA A 223 -1.73 16.86 -1.05
N TYR A 224 -0.93 15.87 -0.63
CA TYR A 224 0.31 16.08 0.10
C TYR A 224 1.27 16.99 -0.70
N ALA A 225 1.53 16.69 -1.97
CA ALA A 225 2.45 17.47 -2.78
C ALA A 225 1.94 18.90 -3.06
N LEU A 226 0.62 19.11 -3.13
CA LEU A 226 0.04 20.43 -3.29
C LEU A 226 0.16 21.29 -2.02
N LEU A 227 -0.04 20.68 -0.86
CA LEU A 227 0.00 21.33 0.45
C LEU A 227 1.44 21.58 0.91
N GLN A 228 2.34 20.63 0.65
CA GLN A 228 3.72 20.71 1.07
C GLN A 228 4.64 21.01 -0.11
N ARG A 229 5.33 22.15 -0.05
CA ARG A 229 6.35 22.51 -1.04
C ARG A 229 7.54 21.57 -0.90
N PRO A 230 8.21 21.17 -1.99
CA PRO A 230 9.35 20.26 -1.90
C PRO A 230 10.61 20.91 -1.29
N SER A 231 10.63 22.24 -1.13
CA SER A 231 11.76 23.02 -0.55
C SER A 231 11.67 23.23 0.96
N CYS A 232 12.79 23.06 1.68
CA CYS A 232 12.92 23.34 3.12
C CYS A 232 13.14 24.84 3.43
N GLY A 233 12.22 25.75 3.11
CA GLY A 233 12.35 27.18 3.45
C GLY A 233 13.71 27.83 3.11
N TYR A 234 14.13 28.84 3.89
CA TYR A 234 15.42 29.57 3.76
C TYR A 234 16.65 28.77 4.27
N GLY A 235 16.61 27.44 4.23
CA GLY A 235 17.67 26.58 4.76
C GLY A 235 18.29 25.65 3.71
N ASN A 236 19.59 25.35 3.88
CA ASN A 236 20.27 24.27 3.15
C ASN A 236 19.99 22.86 3.71
N ALA A 237 19.05 22.74 4.66
CA ALA A 237 18.73 21.50 5.34
C ALA A 237 18.32 20.39 4.36
N ILE A 238 18.80 19.16 4.62
CA ILE A 238 18.45 17.96 3.86
C ILE A 238 17.05 17.46 4.22
N PHE A 239 16.62 17.72 5.45
CA PHE A 239 15.30 17.34 5.99
C PHE A 239 14.42 18.58 6.17
N CYS A 240 13.19 18.49 5.67
CA CYS A 240 12.12 19.45 5.83
C CYS A 240 11.05 18.89 6.80
N TRP A 241 10.32 19.79 7.45
CA TRP A 241 9.12 19.46 8.21
C TRP A 241 7.90 19.59 7.32
#